data_AF-A0A496TP55-F1
#
_entry.id   AF-A0A496TP55-F1
#
_cell.length_a   1.000
_cell.length_b   1.000
_cell.length_c   1.000
_cell.angle_alpha   90.00
_cell.angle_beta   90.00
_cell.angle_gamma   90.00
#
_symmetry.space_group_name_H-M   'P 1'
#
loop_
_entity.id
_entity.type
_entity.pdbx_description
1 polymer ?
#
loop_
_entity_poly.entity_id
_entity_poly.type
_entity_poly.pdbx_seq_one_letter_code
_entity_poly.pdbx_strand_id
1 'polypeptide(L)'
;ASAFEIVVEGRKLIGSAQRRWPGVVLQHGSLLLGHAHLNLPYYLNLTTDEQAHWHKELEASTICLKDILQHQPTILDVVEAITAGFEQIYGIQFHKSELSPQEQSRAAQLLHKYQIEL
;
A
#
# COMPACT_ATOMS: atom_id res chain seq x y z
N ALA A 1 14.25 3.52 11.48
CA ALA A 1 13.24 4.00 10.52
C ALA A 1 13.89 4.98 9.56
N SER A 2 13.65 4.87 8.26
CA SER A 2 14.09 5.90 7.31
C SER A 2 13.26 7.18 7.55
N ALA A 3 13.80 8.36 7.26
CA ALA A 3 13.14 9.65 7.52
C ALA A 3 11.78 9.85 6.83
N PHE A 4 11.35 8.92 5.97
CA PHE A 4 10.16 8.99 5.14
C PHE A 4 9.12 7.90 5.45
N GLU A 5 9.32 7.12 6.52
CA GLU A 5 8.34 6.11 6.92
C GLU A 5 7.17 6.73 7.67
N ILE A 6 5.95 6.42 7.23
CA ILE A 6 4.73 6.80 7.94
C ILE A 6 4.49 5.75 9.03
N VAL A 7 4.81 6.15 10.25
CA VAL A 7 4.70 5.33 11.46
C VAL A 7 3.74 5.98 12.45
N VAL A 8 3.07 5.18 13.26
CA VAL A 8 2.25 5.62 14.40
C VAL A 8 2.76 4.87 15.61
N GLU A 9 3.14 5.59 16.67
CA GLU A 9 3.72 5.01 17.89
C GLU A 9 4.93 4.11 17.63
N GLY A 10 5.75 4.45 16.63
CA GLY A 10 6.91 3.65 16.23
C GLY A 10 6.58 2.39 15.42
N ARG A 11 5.30 2.10 15.18
CA ARG A 11 4.82 0.97 14.37
C ARG A 11 4.48 1.41 12.95
N LYS A 12 4.78 0.57 11.97
CA LYS A 12 4.66 0.89 10.54
C LYS A 12 3.21 0.80 10.05
N LEU A 13 2.73 1.85 9.39
CA LEU A 13 1.38 1.93 8.82
C LEU A 13 1.37 1.81 7.28
N ILE A 14 2.38 2.38 6.62
CA ILE A 14 2.51 2.38 5.15
C ILE A 14 3.84 1.76 4.74
N GLY A 15 3.78 0.86 3.76
CA GLY A 15 4.94 0.46 2.97
C GLY A 15 4.91 1.16 1.62
N SER A 16 5.86 2.06 1.34
CA SER A 16 5.91 2.79 0.07
C SER A 16 7.18 2.49 -0.73
N ALA A 17 7.08 2.58 -2.05
CA ALA A 17 8.18 2.52 -2.98
C ALA A 17 8.08 3.69 -3.99
N GLN A 18 9.24 4.13 -4.46
CA GLN A 18 9.34 5.24 -5.40
C GLN A 18 10.30 4.89 -6.53
N ARG A 19 9.95 5.28 -7.75
CA ARG A 19 10.85 5.28 -8.89
C ARG A 19 10.84 6.64 -9.58
N ARG A 20 12.02 7.11 -10.00
CA ARG A 20 12.20 8.41 -10.67
C ARG A 20 12.85 8.20 -12.03
N TRP A 21 12.31 8.87 -13.03
CA TRP A 21 12.87 9.02 -14.37
C TRP A 21 12.98 10.52 -14.70
N PRO A 22 13.73 10.92 -15.73
CA PRO A 22 13.75 12.31 -16.18
C PRO A 22 12.31 12.80 -16.46
N GLY A 23 11.86 13.80 -15.71
CA GLY A 23 10.53 14.39 -15.84
C GLY A 23 9.36 13.58 -15.27
N VAL A 24 9.58 12.41 -14.68
CA VAL A 24 8.49 11.53 -14.18
C VAL A 24 8.85 10.90 -12.83
N VAL A 25 7.87 10.87 -11.92
CA VAL A 25 7.95 10.10 -10.67
C VAL A 25 6.78 9.12 -10.58
N LEU A 26 7.06 7.90 -10.13
CA LEU A 26 6.07 6.92 -9.70
C LEU A 26 6.23 6.70 -8.20
N GLN A 27 5.20 7.06 -7.44
CA GLN A 27 5.07 6.76 -6.01
C GLN A 27 3.92 5.77 -5.85
N HIS A 28 4.17 4.64 -5.20
CA HIS A 28 3.15 3.64 -4.92
C HIS A 28 3.42 2.92 -3.60
N GLY A 29 2.46 2.18 -3.09
CA GLY A 29 2.62 1.46 -1.84
C GLY A 29 1.38 0.75 -1.36
N SER A 30 1.46 0.23 -0.14
CA SER A 30 0.39 -0.44 0.58
C SER A 30 0.13 0.29 1.90
N LEU A 31 -1.14 0.50 2.21
CA LEU A 31 -1.62 1.08 3.45
C LEU A 31 -2.40 0.01 4.21
N LEU A 32 -2.03 -0.23 5.47
CA LEU A 32 -2.65 -1.27 6.28
C LEU A 32 -4.03 -0.80 6.77
N LEU A 33 -5.11 -1.27 6.14
CA LEU A 33 -6.48 -0.95 6.56
C LEU A 33 -6.93 -1.76 7.78
N GLY A 34 -6.49 -3.02 7.84
CA GLY A 34 -6.85 -3.98 8.88
C GLY A 34 -5.75 -5.02 9.09
N HIS A 35 -6.04 -6.01 9.92
CA HIS A 35 -5.09 -7.04 10.37
C HIS A 35 -4.70 -8.09 9.34
N ALA A 36 -5.24 -8.06 8.12
CA ALA A 36 -4.99 -9.10 7.11
C ALA A 36 -3.50 -9.26 6.75
N HIS A 37 -2.70 -8.21 6.93
CA HIS A 37 -1.24 -8.26 6.73
C HIS A 37 -0.53 -9.20 7.71
N LEU A 38 -1.10 -9.49 8.88
CA LEU A 38 -0.56 -10.46 9.83
C LEU A 38 -0.57 -11.90 9.29
N ASN A 39 -1.35 -12.15 8.22
CA ASN A 39 -1.40 -13.45 7.57
C ASN A 39 -0.23 -13.69 6.59
N LEU A 40 0.59 -12.68 6.30
CA LEU A 40 1.71 -12.79 5.36
C LEU A 40 2.61 -14.02 5.59
N PRO A 41 3.00 -14.38 6.83
CA PRO A 41 3.84 -15.54 7.07
C PRO A 41 3.22 -16.86 6.59
N TYR A 42 1.89 -16.99 6.61
CA TYR A 42 1.18 -18.21 6.20
C TYR A 42 1.12 -18.39 4.68
N TYR A 43 1.43 -17.35 3.89
CA TYR A 43 1.53 -17.44 2.44
C TYR A 43 2.96 -17.74 1.95
N LEU A 44 3.93 -17.81 2.86
CA LEU A 44 5.32 -18.07 2.56
C LEU A 44 5.68 -19.53 2.90
N ASN A 45 6.65 -20.08 2.18
CA ASN A 45 7.20 -21.41 2.46
C ASN A 45 8.09 -21.39 3.70
N LEU A 46 7.46 -21.39 4.86
CA LEU A 46 8.07 -21.30 6.18
C LEU A 46 7.63 -22.49 7.04
N THR A 47 8.47 -22.90 7.97
CA THR A 47 8.08 -23.84 9.03
C THR A 47 7.05 -23.20 9.96
N THR A 48 6.28 -24.02 10.68
CA THR A 48 5.27 -23.52 11.63
C THR A 48 5.87 -22.58 12.70
N ASP A 49 7.07 -22.88 13.18
CA ASP A 49 7.75 -22.05 14.17
C ASP A 49 8.17 -20.69 13.60
N GLU A 50 8.67 -20.66 12.36
CA GLU A 50 8.98 -19.40 11.66
C GLU A 50 7.73 -18.57 11.39
N GLN A 51 6.62 -19.21 11.00
CA GLN A 51 5.34 -18.52 10.81
C GLN A 51 4.87 -17.84 12.09
N ALA A 52 4.90 -18.57 13.22
CA ALA A 52 4.51 -18.03 14.52
C ALA A 52 5.44 -16.90 14.98
N HIS A 53 6.74 -17.03 14.73
CA HIS A 53 7.71 -15.96 15.01
C HIS A 53 7.38 -14.69 14.20
N TRP A 54 7.27 -14.80 12.87
CA TRP A 54 7.00 -13.65 12.01
C TRP A 54 5.64 -13.02 12.24
N HIS A 55 4.61 -13.80 12.60
CA HIS A 55 3.31 -13.25 12.97
C HIS A 55 3.43 -12.30 14.17
N LYS A 56 4.13 -12.72 15.23
CA LYS A 56 4.36 -11.88 16.42
C LYS A 56 5.21 -10.65 16.10
N GLU A 57 6.25 -10.80 15.28
CA GLU A 57 7.07 -9.67 14.86
C GLU A 57 6.25 -8.64 14.06
N LEU A 58 5.38 -9.09 13.15
CA LEU A 58 4.49 -8.19 12.40
C LEU A 58 3.52 -7.49 13.35
N GLU A 59 2.88 -8.22 14.26
CA GLU A 59 1.94 -7.66 15.25
C GLU A 59 2.61 -6.59 16.13
N ALA A 60 3.87 -6.79 16.52
CA ALA A 60 4.62 -5.83 17.34
C ALA A 60 5.11 -4.61 16.55
N SER A 61 5.49 -4.79 15.28
CA SER A 61 6.17 -3.76 14.48
C SER A 61 5.27 -2.98 13.53
N THR A 62 4.01 -3.38 13.36
CA THR A 62 3.06 -2.75 12.43
C THR A 62 1.79 -2.30 13.13
N ILE A 63 1.05 -1.40 12.49
CA ILE A 63 -0.22 -0.88 12.97
C ILE A 63 -1.12 -0.62 11.76
N CYS A 64 -2.41 -0.89 11.89
CA CYS A 64 -3.38 -0.63 10.82
C CYS A 64 -4.36 0.48 11.17
N LEU A 65 -5.05 1.02 10.17
CA LEU A 65 -6.05 2.08 10.37
C LEU A 65 -7.18 1.64 11.30
N LYS A 66 -7.56 0.36 11.28
CA LYS A 66 -8.56 -0.19 12.21
C LYS A 66 -8.18 0.05 13.68
N ASP A 67 -6.90 -0.12 14.02
CA ASP A 67 -6.43 0.07 15.39
C ASP A 67 -6.38 1.55 15.77
N ILE A 68 -6.01 2.40 14.82
CA ILE A 68 -5.89 3.84 15.04
C ILE A 68 -7.28 4.48 15.17
N LEU A 69 -8.21 4.10 14.30
CA LEU A 69 -9.54 4.71 14.19
C LEU A 69 -10.59 4.00 15.06
N GLN A 70 -10.27 2.86 15.66
CA GLN A 70 -11.20 1.99 16.40
C GLN A 70 -12.37 1.44 15.55
N HIS A 71 -12.29 1.60 14.23
CA HIS A 71 -13.14 0.93 13.23
C HIS A 71 -12.32 0.77 11.94
N GLN A 72 -12.66 -0.23 11.13
CA GLN A 72 -11.99 -0.40 9.85
C GLN A 72 -12.61 0.57 8.83
N PRO A 73 -11.85 1.50 8.24
CA PRO A 73 -12.37 2.36 7.18
C PRO A 73 -12.61 1.54 5.91
N THR A 74 -13.53 2.02 5.08
CA THR A 74 -13.70 1.51 3.72
C THR A 74 -12.56 2.00 2.82
N ILE A 75 -12.40 1.35 1.66
CA ILE A 75 -11.46 1.84 0.64
C ILE A 75 -11.84 3.24 0.17
N LEU A 76 -13.14 3.54 0.07
CA LEU A 76 -13.61 4.86 -0.37
C LEU A 76 -13.25 5.96 0.63
N ASP A 77 -13.44 5.72 1.94
CA ASP A 77 -13.05 6.70 2.98
C ASP A 77 -11.57 7.06 2.87
N VAL A 78 -10.73 6.07 2.59
CA VAL A 78 -9.28 6.25 2.45
C VAL A 78 -8.92 6.97 1.16
N VAL A 79 -9.58 6.63 0.04
CA VAL A 79 -9.38 7.32 -1.24
C VAL A 79 -9.76 8.79 -1.11
N GLU A 80 -10.90 9.10 -0.49
CA GLU A 80 -11.36 10.48 -0.26
C GLU A 80 -10.38 11.25 0.62
N ALA A 81 -9.95 10.67 1.74
CA ALA A 81 -9.00 11.30 2.66
C ALA A 81 -7.63 11.57 2.00
N ILE A 82 -7.09 10.60 1.24
CA ILE A 82 -5.82 10.78 0.51
C ILE A 82 -5.97 11.85 -0.57
N THR A 83 -7.06 11.83 -1.33
CA THR A 83 -7.32 12.80 -2.40
C THR A 83 -7.37 14.21 -1.82
N ALA A 84 -8.19 14.44 -0.80
CA ALA A 84 -8.31 15.74 -0.13
C ALA A 84 -6.97 16.23 0.43
N GLY A 85 -6.18 15.33 1.04
CA GLY A 85 -4.86 15.66 1.55
C GLY A 85 -3.90 16.12 0.45
N PHE A 86 -3.88 15.46 -0.70
CA PHE A 86 -3.05 15.87 -1.84
C PHE A 86 -3.52 17.20 -2.44
N GLU A 87 -4.82 17.39 -2.65
CA GLU A 87 -5.37 18.64 -3.19
C GLU A 87 -5.01 19.82 -2.29
N GLN A 88 -5.16 19.66 -0.97
CA GLN A 88 -4.81 20.69 0.01
C GLN A 88 -3.31 21.03 0.00
N ILE A 89 -2.44 20.02 0.01
CA ILE A 89 -0.99 20.23 0.13
C ILE A 89 -0.37 20.78 -1.16
N TYR A 90 -0.85 20.32 -2.33
CA TYR A 90 -0.28 20.69 -3.61
C TYR A 90 -1.06 21.79 -4.35
N GLY A 91 -2.23 22.19 -3.86
CA GLY A 91 -3.09 23.18 -4.53
C GLY A 91 -3.58 22.70 -5.90
N ILE A 92 -3.79 21.39 -6.05
CA ILE A 92 -4.28 20.74 -7.26
C ILE A 92 -5.73 20.30 -7.10
N GLN A 93 -6.37 19.89 -8.20
CA GLN A 93 -7.67 19.23 -8.20
C GLN A 93 -7.56 17.90 -8.93
N PHE A 94 -8.07 16.83 -8.33
CA PHE A 94 -8.21 15.55 -9.00
C PHE A 94 -9.54 15.49 -9.73
N HIS A 95 -9.48 14.98 -10.96
CA HIS A 95 -10.67 14.63 -11.73
C HIS A 95 -10.68 13.13 -11.93
N LYS A 96 -11.78 12.48 -11.57
CA LYS A 96 -11.95 11.05 -11.85
C LYS A 96 -11.90 10.84 -13.36
N SER A 97 -10.99 9.97 -13.79
CA SER A 97 -10.85 9.57 -15.18
C SER A 97 -10.65 8.06 -15.27
N GLU A 98 -10.92 7.52 -16.46
CA GLU A 98 -10.55 6.16 -16.82
C GLU A 98 -9.18 6.16 -17.50
N LEU A 99 -8.56 4.99 -17.59
CA LEU A 99 -7.36 4.81 -18.42
C LEU A 99 -7.68 5.14 -19.87
N SER A 100 -6.80 5.92 -20.52
CA SER A 100 -6.87 6.20 -21.95
C SER A 100 -6.69 4.92 -22.79
N PRO A 101 -7.14 4.89 -24.06
CA PRO A 101 -6.93 3.74 -24.94
C PRO A 101 -5.46 3.32 -25.06
N GLN A 102 -4.54 4.30 -25.04
CA GLN A 102 -3.10 4.07 -25.08
C GLN A 102 -2.59 3.40 -23.80
N GLU A 103 -3.03 3.87 -22.63
CA GLU A 103 -2.68 3.26 -21.34
C GLU A 103 -3.24 1.84 -21.21
N GLN A 104 -4.49 1.63 -21.65
CA GLN A 104 -5.12 0.30 -21.67
C GLN A 104 -4.34 -0.66 -22.57
N SER A 105 -4.00 -0.24 -23.80
CA SER A 105 -3.20 -1.03 -24.72
C SER A 105 -1.81 -1.35 -24.13
N ARG A 106 -1.18 -0.37 -23.49
CA ARG A 106 0.12 -0.57 -22.85
C ARG A 106 0.04 -1.54 -21.66
N ALA A 107 -0.98 -1.41 -20.81
CA ALA A 107 -1.23 -2.32 -19.71
C ALA A 107 -1.42 -3.76 -20.23
N ALA A 108 -2.20 -3.94 -21.31
CA ALA A 108 -2.43 -5.23 -21.94
C ALA A 108 -1.13 -5.86 -22.49
N GLN A 109 -0.27 -5.08 -23.13
CA GLN A 109 1.04 -5.56 -23.59
C GLN A 109 1.96 -5.99 -22.44
N LEU A 110 1.88 -5.30 -21.30
CA LEU A 110 2.67 -5.60 -20.12
C LEU A 110 2.18 -6.84 -19.37
N LEU A 111 0.91 -7.27 -19.55
CA LEU A 111 0.38 -8.46 -18.91
C LEU A 111 1.25 -9.69 -19.17
N HIS A 112 1.76 -9.88 -20.39
CA HIS A 112 2.62 -11.03 -20.70
C HIS A 112 3.88 -11.10 -19.80
N LYS A 113 4.40 -9.95 -19.34
CA LYS A 113 5.54 -9.91 -18.42
C LYS A 113 5.16 -10.23 -16.97
N TYR A 114 3.95 -9.87 -16.55
CA TYR A 114 3.50 -9.97 -15.16
C TYR A 114 2.58 -11.17 -14.90
N GLN A 115 2.17 -11.89 -15.95
CA GLN A 115 1.49 -13.16 -15.82
C GLN A 115 2.45 -14.17 -15.18
N ILE A 116 1.96 -14.81 -14.12
CA ILE A 116 2.62 -15.92 -13.47
C ILE A 116 1.83 -17.16 -13.88
N GLU A 117 2.51 -18.17 -14.44
CA GLU A 117 1.91 -19.49 -14.60
C GLU A 117 1.73 -20.08 -13.19
N LEU A 118 0.49 -20.36 -12.82
CA LEU A 118 0.12 -20.95 -11.54
C LEU A 118 0.21 -22.47 -11.59
#